data_AF-A0AA40A7N8-F1
#
_entry.id   AF-A0AA40A7N8-F1
#
_cell.length_a   1.000
_cell.length_b   1.000
_cell.length_c   1.000
_cell.angle_alpha   90.00
_cell.angle_beta   90.00
_cell.angle_gamma   90.00
#
_symmetry.space_group_name_H-M   'P 1'
#
loop_
_entity.id
_entity.type
_entity.pdbx_description
1 polymer ?
#
loop_
_entity_poly.entity_id
_entity_poly.type
_entity_poly.pdbx_seq_one_letter_code
_entity_poly.pdbx_strand_id
1 'polypeptide(L)'
;MDSKSTMAMAKRVLFFTNSDFGQANVVLTTAHALIHVVPGIEIHIASFVALEVAVNKTSDFALGTAPQSIAKTPITFHRLNGISWGSATFRPEVGVAEANDLTPGLINSAKVIFLIPSIMLPWRRTSSPPSTIKPQPSSPTWTPPSPSSSHSSPPA
;
A
#
# COMPACT_ATOMS: atom_id res chain seq x y z
N MET A 1 -44.19 -30.51 -5.98
CA MET A 1 -43.34 -29.83 -6.99
C MET A 1 -42.76 -28.61 -6.31
N ASP A 2 -41.61 -28.74 -5.65
CA ASP A 2 -40.91 -27.59 -5.05
C ASP A 2 -39.43 -27.72 -5.40
N SER A 3 -39.09 -27.21 -6.59
CA SER A 3 -37.71 -27.06 -7.04
C SER A 3 -37.05 -25.96 -6.21
N LYS A 4 -36.49 -26.32 -5.06
CA LYS A 4 -35.58 -25.45 -4.32
C LYS A 4 -34.29 -25.33 -5.15
N SER A 5 -34.27 -24.34 -6.04
CA SER A 5 -33.10 -23.97 -6.84
C SER A 5 -31.95 -23.72 -5.88
N THR A 6 -31.08 -24.71 -5.74
CA THR A 6 -29.83 -24.58 -4.99
C THR A 6 -28.90 -23.83 -5.93
N MET A 7 -29.10 -22.51 -6.05
CA MET A 7 -28.04 -21.63 -6.50
C MET A 7 -26.89 -21.86 -5.54
N ALA A 8 -25.90 -22.65 -5.97
CA ALA A 8 -24.71 -22.93 -5.18
C ALA A 8 -24.17 -21.58 -4.72
N MET A 9 -24.18 -21.34 -3.40
CA MET A 9 -23.73 -20.08 -2.80
C MET A 9 -22.38 -19.72 -3.42
N ALA A 10 -22.31 -18.56 -4.09
CA ALA A 10 -21.08 -18.08 -4.70
C ALA A 10 -19.97 -18.09 -3.65
N LYS A 11 -18.81 -18.65 -4.00
CA LYS A 11 -17.67 -18.73 -3.07
C LYS A 11 -17.10 -17.33 -2.89
N ARG A 12 -17.01 -16.86 -1.64
CA ARG A 12 -16.53 -15.51 -1.31
C ARG A 12 -15.27 -15.57 -0.47
N VAL A 13 -14.29 -14.74 -0.78
CA VAL A 13 -13.06 -14.57 0.01
C VAL A 13 -12.81 -13.09 0.25
N LEU A 14 -12.54 -12.73 1.50
CA LEU A 14 -12.05 -11.42 1.89
C LEU A 14 -10.58 -11.52 2.31
N PHE A 15 -9.72 -10.78 1.62
CA PHE A 15 -8.37 -10.53 2.07
C PHE A 15 -8.31 -9.21 2.84
N PHE A 16 -7.70 -9.23 4.01
CA PHE A 16 -7.40 -8.04 4.79
C PHE A 16 -5.87 -7.89 4.87
N THR A 17 -5.34 -6.79 4.34
CA THR A 17 -3.89 -6.59 4.22
C THR A 17 -3.50 -5.13 4.38
N ASN A 18 -2.28 -4.89 4.84
CA ASN A 18 -1.63 -3.59 4.74
C ASN A 18 -1.43 -3.20 3.26
N SER A 19 -1.02 -1.96 3.01
CA SER A 19 -0.68 -1.49 1.65
C SER A 19 0.80 -1.57 1.34
N ASP A 20 1.60 -2.21 2.21
CA ASP A 20 3.03 -2.35 2.01
C ASP A 20 3.29 -3.47 1.00
N PHE A 21 3.94 -3.15 -0.13
CA PHE A 21 4.02 -4.03 -1.29
C PHE A 21 4.56 -5.43 -1.02
N GLY A 22 5.43 -5.62 -0.01
CA GLY A 22 5.93 -6.95 0.35
C GLY A 22 4.81 -7.95 0.68
N GLN A 23 3.94 -7.61 1.63
CA GLN A 23 2.82 -8.47 2.01
C GLN A 23 1.66 -8.36 1.02
N ALA A 24 1.33 -7.14 0.59
CA ALA A 24 0.18 -6.90 -0.27
C ALA A 24 0.32 -7.59 -1.65
N ASN A 25 1.53 -7.73 -2.18
CA ASN A 25 1.75 -8.40 -3.47
C ASN A 25 1.40 -9.90 -3.43
N VAL A 26 1.60 -10.57 -2.29
CA VAL A 26 1.19 -11.97 -2.11
C VAL A 26 -0.33 -12.10 -2.22
N VAL A 27 -1.06 -11.17 -1.59
CA VAL A 27 -2.53 -11.10 -1.66
C VAL A 27 -3.00 -10.84 -3.09
N LEU A 28 -2.42 -9.87 -3.79
CA LEU A 28 -2.76 -9.57 -5.19
C LEU A 28 -2.51 -10.77 -6.11
N THR A 29 -1.36 -11.43 -5.97
CA THR A 29 -1.01 -12.62 -6.76
C THR A 29 -1.96 -13.79 -6.49
N THR A 30 -2.32 -13.99 -5.21
CA THR A 30 -3.27 -15.03 -4.81
C THR A 30 -4.66 -14.73 -5.38
N ALA A 31 -5.13 -13.49 -5.31
CA ALA A 31 -6.40 -13.08 -5.89
C ALA A 31 -6.44 -13.33 -7.41
N HIS A 32 -5.37 -12.93 -8.12
CA HIS A 32 -5.20 -13.22 -9.54
C HIS A 32 -5.29 -14.73 -9.83
N ALA A 33 -4.56 -15.57 -9.09
CA ALA A 33 -4.58 -17.01 -9.29
C ALA A 33 -5.95 -17.64 -9.01
N LEU A 34 -6.65 -17.18 -7.97
CA LEU A 34 -7.99 -17.67 -7.63
C LEU A 34 -9.01 -17.40 -8.75
N ILE A 35 -8.97 -16.22 -9.38
CA ILE A 35 -9.82 -15.88 -10.53
C ILE A 35 -9.61 -16.85 -11.71
N HIS A 36 -8.40 -17.40 -11.86
CA HIS A 36 -8.07 -18.32 -12.95
C HIS A 36 -8.53 -19.76 -12.72
N VAL A 37 -8.75 -20.17 -11.46
CA VAL A 37 -8.96 -21.58 -11.12
C VAL A 37 -10.29 -21.87 -10.43
N VAL A 38 -10.95 -20.85 -9.86
CA VAL A 38 -12.22 -21.01 -9.15
C VAL A 38 -13.35 -20.28 -9.88
N PRO A 39 -14.23 -21.01 -10.59
CA PRO A 39 -15.36 -20.40 -11.28
C PRO A 39 -16.31 -19.66 -10.35
N GLY A 40 -16.62 -18.41 -10.69
CA GLY A 40 -17.59 -17.58 -9.97
C GLY A 40 -17.16 -17.21 -8.55
N ILE A 41 -15.84 -17.21 -8.24
CA ILE A 41 -15.36 -16.71 -6.95
C ILE A 41 -15.50 -15.19 -6.88
N GLU A 42 -16.08 -14.70 -5.79
CA GLU A 42 -16.10 -13.28 -5.46
C GLU A 42 -14.90 -12.96 -4.55
N ILE A 43 -14.03 -12.06 -5.01
CA ILE A 43 -12.85 -11.64 -4.26
C ILE A 43 -13.03 -10.22 -3.76
N HIS A 44 -12.83 -10.05 -2.46
CA HIS A 44 -12.82 -8.78 -1.78
C HIS A 44 -11.43 -8.51 -1.20
N ILE A 45 -10.94 -7.27 -1.35
CA ILE A 45 -9.67 -6.83 -0.73
C ILE A 45 -9.97 -5.61 0.11
N ALA A 46 -9.79 -5.74 1.43
CA ALA A 46 -9.81 -4.63 2.37
C ALA A 46 -8.38 -4.17 2.67
N SER A 47 -8.05 -2.94 2.28
CA SER A 47 -6.73 -2.34 2.51
C SER A 47 -6.79 -0.81 2.50
N PHE A 48 -5.65 -0.16 2.74
CA PHE A 48 -5.52 1.30 2.71
C PHE A 48 -5.50 1.83 1.27
N VAL A 49 -5.86 3.10 1.09
CA VAL A 49 -5.99 3.77 -0.23
C VAL A 49 -4.79 3.58 -1.16
N ALA A 50 -3.58 3.47 -0.62
CA ALA A 50 -2.36 3.30 -1.41
C ALA A 50 -2.36 2.01 -2.24
N LEU A 51 -3.14 0.98 -1.86
CA LEU A 51 -3.21 -0.28 -2.60
C LEU A 51 -4.28 -0.29 -3.70
N GLU A 52 -5.22 0.66 -3.70
CA GLU A 52 -6.41 0.68 -4.58
C GLU A 52 -6.05 0.57 -6.07
N VAL A 53 -5.05 1.36 -6.51
CA VAL A 53 -4.56 1.33 -7.90
C VAL A 53 -4.01 -0.04 -8.28
N ALA A 54 -3.28 -0.70 -7.37
CA ALA A 54 -2.72 -2.02 -7.63
C ALA A 54 -3.80 -3.10 -7.67
N VAL A 55 -4.83 -3.00 -6.82
CA VAL A 55 -6.01 -3.88 -6.86
C VAL A 55 -6.74 -3.75 -8.19
N ASN A 56 -6.99 -2.52 -8.66
CA ASN A 56 -7.68 -2.27 -9.93
C ASN A 56 -6.88 -2.86 -11.10
N LYS A 57 -5.58 -2.58 -11.18
CA LYS A 57 -4.70 -3.17 -12.22
C LYS A 57 -4.67 -4.70 -12.18
N THR A 58 -4.63 -5.28 -10.99
CA THR A 58 -4.64 -6.74 -10.81
C THR A 58 -5.97 -7.33 -11.25
N SER A 59 -7.08 -6.67 -10.92
CA SER A 59 -8.43 -7.06 -11.33
C SER A 59 -8.55 -7.05 -12.85
N ASP A 60 -8.20 -5.95 -13.50
CA ASP A 60 -8.28 -5.81 -14.95
C ASP A 60 -7.41 -6.85 -15.67
N PHE A 61 -6.18 -7.03 -15.18
CA PHE A 61 -5.26 -8.03 -15.71
C PHE A 61 -5.80 -9.45 -15.56
N ALA A 62 -6.32 -9.82 -14.39
CA ALA A 62 -6.87 -11.14 -14.13
C ALA A 62 -8.11 -11.43 -15.00
N LEU A 63 -8.99 -10.44 -15.18
CA LEU A 63 -10.17 -10.58 -16.03
C LEU A 63 -9.79 -10.78 -17.50
N GLY A 64 -8.78 -10.06 -17.98
CA GLY A 64 -8.27 -10.14 -19.35
C GLY A 64 -7.51 -11.42 -19.67
N THR A 65 -6.87 -12.05 -18.67
CA THR A 65 -6.01 -13.23 -18.86
C THR A 65 -6.68 -14.55 -18.49
N ALA A 66 -7.73 -14.53 -17.66
CA ALA A 66 -8.40 -15.77 -17.26
C ALA A 66 -9.11 -16.48 -18.44
N PRO A 67 -9.27 -17.81 -18.38
CA PRO A 67 -9.99 -18.58 -19.40
C PRO A 67 -11.42 -18.07 -19.62
N GLN A 68 -11.89 -18.04 -20.87
CA GLN A 68 -13.25 -17.59 -21.21
C GLN A 68 -14.36 -18.51 -20.64
N SER A 69 -14.03 -19.78 -20.38
CA SER A 69 -14.97 -20.78 -19.83
C SER A 69 -15.30 -20.56 -18.34
N ILE A 70 -14.61 -19.65 -17.66
CA ILE A 70 -14.75 -19.40 -16.23
C ILE A 70 -15.55 -18.10 -16.04
N ALA A 71 -16.62 -18.15 -15.24
CA ALA A 71 -17.34 -16.96 -14.83
C ALA A 71 -16.44 -16.09 -13.94
N LYS A 72 -16.30 -14.80 -14.30
CA LYS A 72 -15.35 -13.88 -13.67
C LYS A 72 -16.08 -12.66 -13.14
N THR A 73 -15.63 -12.16 -12.00
CA THR A 73 -16.10 -10.92 -11.39
C THR A 73 -14.91 -10.04 -11.04
N PRO A 74 -14.99 -8.72 -11.23
CA PRO A 74 -13.95 -7.80 -10.77
C PRO A 74 -13.71 -7.91 -9.27
N ILE A 75 -12.47 -7.64 -8.85
CA ILE A 75 -12.12 -7.59 -7.42
C ILE A 75 -12.84 -6.39 -6.79
N THR A 76 -13.52 -6.61 -5.66
CA THR A 76 -14.14 -5.54 -4.89
C THR A 76 -13.15 -4.97 -3.88
N PHE A 77 -12.80 -3.69 -4.00
CA PHE A 77 -11.94 -3.00 -3.05
C PHE A 77 -12.73 -2.35 -1.91
N HIS A 78 -12.32 -2.63 -0.67
CA HIS A 78 -12.86 -2.00 0.53
C HIS A 78 -11.78 -1.11 1.15
N ARG A 79 -11.94 0.20 1.00
CA ARG A 79 -10.97 1.17 1.53
C ARG A 79 -11.03 1.22 3.05
N LEU A 80 -9.88 1.04 3.70
CA LEU A 80 -9.68 1.26 5.12
C LEU A 80 -9.25 2.72 5.36
N ASN A 81 -9.79 3.32 6.42
CA ASN A 81 -9.41 4.65 6.86
C ASN A 81 -8.15 4.59 7.72
N GLY A 82 -7.26 5.56 7.54
CA GLY A 82 -6.00 5.66 8.29
C GLY A 82 -4.77 5.46 7.40
N ILE A 83 -3.67 5.08 8.03
CA ILE A 83 -2.38 4.87 7.37
C ILE A 83 -1.92 3.42 7.54
N SER A 84 -1.16 2.90 6.57
CA SER A 84 -0.58 1.55 6.63
C SER A 84 0.55 1.47 7.66
N TRP A 85 0.94 0.24 8.00
CA TRP A 85 1.97 -0.05 8.99
C TRP A 85 3.29 0.61 8.62
N GLY A 86 3.76 0.42 7.38
CA GLY A 86 5.00 1.01 6.89
C GLY A 86 5.07 2.51 7.19
N SER A 87 4.12 3.29 6.68
CA SER A 87 4.07 4.74 6.94
C SER A 87 3.87 5.09 8.41
N ALA A 88 3.15 4.28 9.19
CA ALA A 88 2.91 4.52 10.60
C ALA A 88 4.19 4.38 11.43
N THR A 89 5.06 3.44 11.08
CA THR A 89 6.28 3.19 11.84
C THR A 89 7.34 4.28 11.70
N PHE A 90 7.35 5.02 10.59
CA PHE A 90 8.28 6.14 10.36
C PHE A 90 7.85 7.45 11.03
N ARG A 91 6.76 7.47 11.80
CA ARG A 91 6.41 8.64 12.59
C ARG A 91 7.46 8.86 13.69
N PRO A 92 7.84 10.12 14.00
CA PRO A 92 8.88 10.41 14.98
C PRO A 92 8.62 9.75 16.35
N GLU A 93 7.36 9.68 16.79
CA GLU A 93 6.99 9.11 18.08
C GLU A 93 7.14 7.58 18.20
N VAL A 94 7.41 6.87 17.09
CA VAL A 94 7.53 5.40 17.08
C VAL A 94 8.99 4.94 17.24
N GLY A 95 9.96 5.75 16.81
CA GLY A 95 11.39 5.48 16.98
C GLY A 95 12.02 4.50 15.98
N VAL A 96 11.35 4.13 14.86
CA VAL A 96 11.97 3.23 13.85
C VAL A 96 13.17 3.86 13.17
N ALA A 97 13.10 5.15 12.81
CA ALA A 97 14.21 5.82 12.16
C ALA A 97 15.45 5.84 13.08
N GLU A 98 15.25 6.21 14.33
CA GLU A 98 16.30 6.21 15.36
C GLU A 98 16.88 4.80 15.57
N ALA A 99 16.03 3.77 15.59
CA ALA A 99 16.48 2.38 15.70
C ALA A 99 17.33 1.94 14.51
N ASN A 100 16.98 2.36 13.29
CA ASN A 100 17.72 2.02 12.06
C ASN A 100 19.08 2.73 11.96
N ASP A 101 19.21 3.91 12.59
CA ASP A 101 20.46 4.69 12.60
C ASP A 101 21.48 4.15 13.62
N LEU A 102 21.08 3.25 14.53
CA LEU A 102 21.98 2.67 15.53
C LEU A 102 22.93 1.64 14.91
N THR A 103 24.23 1.78 15.19
CA THR A 103 25.22 0.75 14.83
C THR A 103 24.92 -0.55 15.59
N PRO A 104 24.89 -1.72 14.91
CA PRO A 104 24.67 -3.00 15.56
C PRO A 104 25.68 -3.27 16.68
N GLY A 105 25.18 -3.62 17.87
CA GLY A 105 26.01 -3.92 19.05
C GLY A 105 25.13 -4.23 20.26
N LEU A 106 25.65 -4.97 21.25
CA LEU A 106 24.83 -5.52 22.34
C LEU A 106 23.97 -4.46 23.07
N ILE A 107 24.56 -3.31 23.38
CA ILE A 107 23.88 -2.20 24.08
C ILE A 107 22.83 -1.55 23.17
N ASN A 108 23.15 -1.30 21.90
CA ASN A 108 22.24 -0.67 20.97
C ASN A 108 21.08 -1.61 20.60
N SER A 109 21.34 -2.89 20.41
CA SER A 109 20.31 -3.92 20.20
C SER A 109 19.39 -4.03 21.41
N ALA A 110 19.92 -3.99 22.64
CA ALA A 110 19.09 -3.97 23.84
C ALA A 110 18.17 -2.75 23.89
N LYS A 111 18.64 -1.56 23.48
CA LYS A 111 17.79 -0.36 23.35
C LYS A 111 16.68 -0.55 22.32
N VAL A 112 16.98 -1.12 21.15
CA VAL A 112 15.98 -1.38 20.09
C VAL A 112 14.90 -2.35 20.58
N ILE A 113 15.25 -3.37 21.38
CA ILE A 113 14.28 -4.31 21.94
C ILE A 113 13.16 -3.58 22.72
N PHE A 114 13.48 -2.51 23.44
CA PHE A 114 12.48 -1.72 24.16
C PHE A 114 11.58 -0.88 23.24
N LEU A 115 11.98 -0.62 21.99
CA LEU A 115 11.17 0.08 20.99
C LEU A 115 10.21 -0.84 20.22
N ILE A 116 10.49 -2.15 20.19
CA ILE A 116 9.70 -3.15 19.43
C ILE A 116 8.19 -2.99 19.64
N PRO A 117 7.64 -2.83 20.86
CA PRO A 117 6.19 -2.70 21.03
C PRO A 117 5.60 -1.49 20.31
N SER A 118 6.30 -0.35 20.29
CA SER A 118 5.86 0.85 19.57
C SER A 118 5.92 0.64 18.06
N ILE A 119 6.97 -0.02 17.57
CA ILE A 119 7.16 -0.36 16.15
C ILE A 119 6.10 -1.35 15.66
N MET A 120 5.73 -2.34 16.47
CA MET A 120 4.73 -3.33 16.11
C MET A 120 3.30 -2.78 16.17
N LEU A 121 3.04 -1.77 17.00
CA LEU A 121 1.73 -1.16 17.20
C LEU A 121 1.78 0.37 16.99
N PRO A 122 2.15 0.85 15.79
CA PRO A 122 2.40 2.26 15.53
C PRO A 122 1.11 3.11 15.50
N TRP A 123 -0.06 2.46 15.54
CA TRP A 123 -1.38 3.13 15.57
C TRP A 123 -1.90 3.38 16.98
N ARG A 124 -1.04 3.34 18.01
CA ARG A 124 -1.44 3.79 19.35
C ARG A 124 -2.03 5.19 19.25
N ARG A 125 -3.19 5.38 19.91
CA ARG A 125 -3.80 6.70 20.06
C ARG A 125 -2.82 7.55 20.87
N THR A 126 -2.16 8.49 20.24
CA THR A 126 -1.54 9.60 20.95
C THR A 126 -2.64 10.29 21.74
N SER A 127 -2.47 10.47 23.04
CA SER A 127 -3.37 11.26 23.89
C SER A 127 -3.23 12.76 23.66
N SER A 128 -2.51 13.18 22.61
CA SER A 128 -2.39 14.57 22.18
C SER A 128 -3.48 14.92 21.15
N PRO A 129 -4.07 16.13 21.23
CA PRO A 129 -5.08 16.58 20.28
C PRO A 129 -4.53 16.56 18.85
N PRO A 130 -5.39 16.44 17.82
CA PRO A 130 -4.95 16.33 16.44
C PRO A 130 -4.09 17.54 16.08
N SER A 131 -2.78 17.33 16.01
CA SER A 131 -1.87 18.30 15.43
C SER A 131 -2.26 18.43 13.97
N THR A 132 -2.79 19.60 13.61
CA THR A 132 -3.04 20.03 12.25
C THR A 132 -1.92 19.52 11.35
N ILE A 133 -2.27 18.64 10.41
CA ILE A 133 -1.37 18.19 9.36
C ILE A 133 -0.91 19.47 8.65
N LYS A 134 0.31 19.91 8.93
CA LYS A 134 0.95 20.92 8.07
C LYS A 134 1.15 20.25 6.73
N PRO A 135 0.62 20.80 5.62
CA PRO A 135 0.95 20.28 4.31
C PRO A 135 2.47 20.27 4.15
N GLN A 136 3.00 19.14 3.69
CA GLN A 136 4.41 19.04 3.31
C GLN A 136 4.74 20.20 2.36
N PRO A 137 5.84 20.95 2.56
CA PRO A 137 6.25 21.93 1.58
C PRO A 137 6.49 21.21 0.25
N SER A 138 5.84 21.70 -0.80
CA SER A 138 6.06 21.26 -2.17
C SER A 138 7.55 21.29 -2.50
N SER A 139 8.03 20.25 -3.18
CA SER A 139 9.40 20.11 -3.66
C SER A 139 9.95 21.42 -4.26
N PRO A 140 11.24 21.71 -4.09
CA PRO A 140 11.83 22.96 -4.59
C PRO A 140 11.64 23.05 -6.11
N THR A 141 10.95 24.12 -6.54
CA THR A 141 10.80 24.49 -7.94
C THR A 141 12.18 24.76 -8.53
N TRP A 142 12.60 23.93 -9.47
CA TRP A 142 13.83 24.14 -10.23
C TRP A 142 13.69 25.41 -11.08
N THR A 143 14.56 26.40 -10.85
CA THR A 143 14.69 27.58 -11.73
C THR A 143 15.87 27.37 -12.68
N PRO A 144 15.67 27.50 -14.01
CA PRO A 144 16.78 27.45 -14.94
C PRO A 144 17.73 28.64 -14.74
N PRO A 145 19.04 28.48 -14.98
CA PRO A 145 19.99 29.58 -14.95
C PRO A 145 19.74 30.54 -16.12
N SER A 146 19.80 31.84 -15.85
CA SER A 146 19.65 32.91 -16.84
C SER A 146 20.74 32.85 -17.91
N PRO A 147 20.42 33.11 -19.19
CA PRO A 147 21.42 33.10 -20.25
C PRO A 147 22.40 34.27 -20.07
N SER A 148 23.69 33.95 -19.93
CA SER A 148 24.78 34.91 -19.94
C SER A 148 24.90 35.55 -21.32
N SER A 149 24.62 36.85 -21.41
CA SER A 149 24.91 37.67 -22.59
C SER A 149 26.41 37.93 -22.67
N SER A 150 27.13 37.18 -23.52
CA SER A 150 28.44 37.58 -24.02
C SER A 150 28.36 37.78 -25.52
N HIS A 151 28.09 39.02 -25.92
CA HIS A 151 28.42 39.53 -27.24
C HIS A 151 29.95 39.58 -27.36
N SER A 152 30.49 38.96 -28.41
CA SER A 152 31.82 39.26 -28.92
C SER A 152 31.76 39.15 -30.43
N SER A 153 31.79 40.31 -31.08
CA SER A 153 31.87 40.45 -32.54
C SER A 153 33.22 39.94 -33.05
N PRO A 154 33.30 39.39 -34.27
CA PRO A 154 34.56 39.07 -34.91
C PRO A 154 35.17 40.30 -35.61
N PRO A 155 36.51 40.46 -35.63
CA PRO A 155 37.16 41.42 -36.51
C PRO A 155 37.32 40.86 -37.94
N ALA A 156 37.39 41.79 -38.89
CA ALA A 156 37.48 41.62 -40.34
C ALA A 156 38.83 41.07 -40.82
#